data_AF-A0A3C1VKZ6-F1
#
_entry.id   AF-A0A3C1VKZ6-F1
#
_cell.length_a   1.000
_cell.length_b   1.000
_cell.length_c   1.000
_cell.angle_alpha   90.00
_cell.angle_beta   90.00
_cell.angle_gamma   90.00
#
_symmetry.space_group_name_H-M   'P 1'
#
loop_
_entity.id
_entity.type
_entity.pdbx_description
1 polymer ?
#
loop_
_entity_poly.entity_id
_entity_poly.type
_entity_poly.pdbx_seq_one_letter_code
_entity_poly.pdbx_strand_id
1 'polypeptide(L)' 'FQGVDEQGHITTLGRGGSDTTAVALAAALNADECQIYTDVDGVYTTDPRIEPKA' A
#
# COMPACT_ATOMS: atom_id res chain seq x y z
N PHE A 1 4.84 -6.41 0.67
CA PHE A 1 6.21 -5.85 0.58
C PHE A 1 7.15 -6.76 -0.21
N GLN A 2 7.21 -8.05 0.11
CA GLN A 2 8.08 -9.01 -0.59
C GLN A 2 7.31 -9.88 -1.58
N GLY A 3 8.03 -10.42 -2.55
CA GLY A 3 7.56 -11.40 -3.51
C GLY A 3 8.68 -12.36 -3.91
N VAL A 4 8.39 -13.22 -4.87
CA VAL A 4 9.35 -14.17 -5.44
C VAL A 4 9.31 -14.03 -6.96
N ASP A 5 10.48 -13.96 -7.59
CA ASP A 5 10.57 -13.98 -9.06
C ASP A 5 10.40 -15.40 -9.62
N GLU A 6 10.43 -15.54 -10.95
CA GLU A 6 10.26 -16.84 -11.61
C GLU A 6 11.40 -17.83 -11.31
N GLN A 7 12.57 -17.34 -10.88
CA GLN A 7 13.74 -18.13 -10.53
C GLN A 7 13.77 -18.51 -9.04
N GLY A 8 12.78 -18.08 -8.25
CA GLY A 8 12.69 -18.39 -6.82
C GLY A 8 13.45 -17.40 -5.94
N HIS A 9 13.99 -16.30 -6.48
CA HIS A 9 14.66 -15.31 -5.66
C HIS A 9 13.66 -14.42 -4.93
N ILE A 10 13.97 -14.10 -3.68
CA ILE A 10 13.20 -13.13 -2.90
C ILE A 10 13.42 -11.74 -3.49
N THR A 11 12.34 -11.05 -3.81
CA THR A 11 12.34 -9.67 -4.31
C THR A 11 11.52 -8.77 -3.38
N THR A 12 11.72 -7.45 -3.50
CA THR A 12 10.94 -6.45 -2.76
C THR A 12 10.25 -5.50 -3.74
N LEU A 13 9.08 -4.99 -3.36
CA LEU A 13 8.29 -4.06 -4.15
C LEU A 13 8.66 -2.58 -3.91
N GLY A 14 9.77 -2.32 -3.21
CA GLY A 14 10.22 -0.96 -2.88
C GLY A 14 9.35 -0.25 -1.85
N ARG A 15 9.44 1.09 -1.82
CA ARG A 15 8.69 1.96 -0.91
C ARG A 15 7.19 1.89 -1.23
N GLY A 16 6.34 1.80 -0.20
CA GLY A 16 4.90 1.54 -0.38
C GLY A 16 4.59 0.08 -0.73
N GLY A 17 5.59 -0.82 -0.68
CA GLY A 17 5.41 -2.21 -1.09
C GLY A 17 4.40 -3.00 -0.27
N SER A 18 4.04 -2.56 0.95
CA SER A 18 2.93 -3.17 1.70
C SER A 18 1.57 -2.81 1.10
N ASP A 19 1.36 -1.54 0.76
CA ASP A 19 0.12 -1.06 0.12
C ASP A 19 -0.07 -1.72 -1.25
N THR A 20 1.00 -1.80 -2.05
CA THR A 20 0.98 -2.49 -3.35
C THR A 20 0.60 -3.96 -3.19
N THR A 21 1.13 -4.66 -2.18
CA THR A 21 0.76 -6.05 -1.90
C THR A 21 -0.70 -6.17 -1.48
N ALA A 22 -1.20 -5.27 -0.62
CA ALA A 22 -2.59 -5.31 -0.16
C ALA A 22 -3.56 -5.14 -1.33
N VAL A 23 -3.32 -4.17 -2.22
CA VAL A 23 -4.15 -3.94 -3.42
C VAL A 23 -4.09 -5.13 -4.38
N ALA A 24 -2.88 -5.67 -4.64
CA ALA A 24 -2.72 -6.81 -5.53
C ALA A 24 -3.47 -8.07 -5.02
N LEU A 25 -3.39 -8.34 -3.71
CA LEU A 25 -4.11 -9.47 -3.10
C LEU A 25 -5.62 -9.26 -3.10
N ALA A 26 -6.09 -8.05 -2.78
CA ALA A 26 -7.53 -7.73 -2.83
C ALA A 26 -8.11 -7.96 -4.24
N ALA A 27 -7.41 -7.51 -5.28
CA ALA A 27 -7.79 -7.75 -6.66
C ALA A 27 -7.79 -9.24 -7.02
N ALA A 28 -6.74 -9.98 -6.65
CA ALA A 28 -6.63 -11.40 -6.95
C ALA A 28 -7.69 -12.26 -6.23
N LEU A 29 -8.12 -11.84 -5.05
CA LEU A 29 -9.14 -12.52 -4.26
C LEU A 29 -10.57 -12.07 -4.55
N ASN A 30 -10.76 -11.10 -5.47
CA ASN A 30 -12.04 -10.43 -5.71
C ASN A 30 -12.67 -9.90 -4.42
N ALA A 31 -11.88 -9.27 -3.56
CA ALA A 31 -12.37 -8.65 -2.35
C ALA A 31 -13.27 -7.45 -2.70
N ASP A 32 -14.34 -7.25 -1.91
CA ASP A 32 -15.23 -6.11 -2.07
C ASP A 32 -14.53 -4.77 -1.75
N GLU A 33 -13.55 -4.79 -0.84
CA GLU A 33 -12.80 -3.61 -0.40
C GLU A 33 -11.35 -3.95 -0.01
N CYS A 34 -10.43 -2.99 -0.18
CA CYS A 34 -9.07 -3.02 0.37
C CYS A 34 -8.89 -1.81 1.30
N GLN A 35 -8.75 -2.07 2.60
CA GLN A 35 -8.60 -1.03 3.62
C GLN A 35 -7.13 -0.86 4.00
N ILE A 36 -6.60 0.36 3.82
CA ILE A 36 -5.25 0.73 4.23
C ILE A 36 -5.33 1.46 5.56
N TYR A 37 -4.79 0.85 6.61
CA TYR A 37 -4.70 1.44 7.94
C TYR A 37 -3.39 2.23 8.06
N THR A 38 -3.51 3.51 8.36
CA THR A 38 -2.38 4.43 8.48
C THR A 38 -2.49 5.26 9.77
N ASP A 39 -1.50 6.09 10.05
CA ASP A 39 -1.41 6.92 11.26
C ASP A 39 -2.13 8.28 11.12
N VAL A 40 -2.84 8.47 10.01
CA VAL A 40 -3.69 9.62 9.72
C VAL A 40 -5.10 9.15 9.35
N ASP A 41 -6.11 10.00 9.58
CA ASP A 41 -7.51 9.60 9.44
C ASP A 41 -7.98 9.43 7.98
N GLY A 42 -7.13 9.74 7.00
CA GLY A 42 -7.43 9.57 5.59
C GLY A 42 -6.48 10.32 4.66
N VAL A 43 -6.95 10.58 3.45
CA VAL A 43 -6.23 11.35 2.44
C VAL A 43 -6.66 12.82 2.53
N TYR A 44 -5.67 13.71 2.62
CA TYR A 44 -5.85 15.17 2.72
C TYR A 44 -5.53 15.86 1.40
N THR A 45 -5.83 17.17 1.33
CA THR A 45 -5.53 18.00 0.15
C THR A 45 -4.02 18.23 -0.06
N THR A 46 -3.23 18.08 1.01
CA THR A 46 -1.77 18.21 1.05
C THR A 46 -1.24 17.48 2.28
N ASP A 47 0.06 17.24 2.35
CA ASP A 47 0.70 16.68 3.55
C ASP A 47 0.41 17.58 4.78
N PRO A 48 -0.31 17.08 5.80
CA PRO A 48 -0.67 17.88 6.98
C PRO A 48 0.54 18.35 7.79
N ARG A 49 1.73 17.77 7.56
CA ARG A 49 2.99 18.23 8.16
C ARG A 49 3.52 19.51 7.49
N ILE A 50 3.07 19.82 6.28
CA ILE A 50 3.43 21.02 5.51
C ILE A 50 2.34 22.08 5.63
N GLU A 51 1.07 21.70 5.49
CA GLU A 51 -0.09 22.57 5.72
C GLU A 51 -0.97 21.98 6.84
N PRO A 52 -0.86 22.46 8.08
CA PRO A 52 -1.60 21.91 9.22
C PRO A 52 -3.13 21.96 9.10
N LYS A 53 -3.68 22.73 8.16
CA LYS A 53 -5.13 22.83 7.89
C LYS A 53 -5.60 22.04 6.65
N ALA A 54 -4.74 21.19 6.10
CA ALA A 54 -5.00 20.43 4.86
C ALA A 54 -6.17 19.45 4.95
#